data_AF-A0A974UM81-F1
#
_entry.id   AF-A0A974UM81-F1
#
_cell.length_a   1.000
_cell.length_b   1.000
_cell.length_c   1.000
_cell.angle_alpha   90.00
_cell.angle_beta   90.00
_cell.angle_gamma   90.00
#
_symmetry.space_group_name_H-M   'P 1'
#
loop_
_entity.id
_entity.type
_entity.pdbx_description
1 polymer ?
#
loop_
_entity_poly.entity_id
_entity_poly.type
_entity_poly.pdbx_seq_one_letter_code
_entity_poly.pdbx_strand_id
1 'polypeptide(L)'
;MLFSGMIDAIGHTPWVRLDLPTAPGVEVYAKLELQNPFGMKDRVARKIILEAKRTGMLADGAHIVESSSGTMALGVLLVGTSLGHPVHIVTDPRIDEITLAKLRSLGAEVDVVPKMTAHGWQGALCGRSGEPHGELRRHRSGAGPRPSLRQRDRAVLGADIQRVMKEVGA
;
A
#
# COMPACT_ATOMS: atom_id res chain seq x y z
N MET A 1 6.63 24.82 -7.07
CA MET A 1 7.34 23.93 -6.13
C MET A 1 8.00 22.83 -6.94
N LEU A 2 9.24 22.47 -6.61
CA LEU A 2 9.97 21.36 -7.24
C LEU A 2 10.22 20.31 -6.15
N PHE A 3 9.90 19.05 -6.42
CA PHE A 3 10.04 17.93 -5.47
C PHE A 3 11.08 16.94 -5.98
N SER A 4 11.81 16.31 -5.06
CA SER A 4 12.88 15.34 -5.37
C SER A 4 12.34 13.95 -5.72
N GLY A 5 11.12 13.63 -5.32
CA GLY A 5 10.46 12.36 -5.63
C GLY A 5 8.94 12.45 -5.51
N MET A 6 8.26 11.45 -6.06
CA MET A 6 6.78 11.40 -6.07
C MET A 6 6.19 11.41 -4.65
N ILE A 7 6.84 10.72 -3.70
CA ILE A 7 6.37 10.67 -2.31
C ILE A 7 6.58 11.99 -1.55
N ASP A 8 7.44 12.88 -2.04
CA ASP A 8 7.67 14.20 -1.45
C ASP A 8 6.58 15.21 -1.86
N ALA A 9 5.89 14.97 -2.98
CA ALA A 9 4.77 15.79 -3.42
C ALA A 9 3.48 15.53 -2.60
N ILE A 10 3.41 14.40 -1.87
CA ILE A 10 2.23 14.01 -1.09
C ILE A 10 1.96 15.02 0.03
N GLY A 11 0.72 15.50 0.13
CA GLY A 11 0.24 16.39 1.20
C GLY A 11 0.34 17.89 0.89
N HIS A 12 1.02 18.28 -0.20
CA HIS A 12 1.08 19.67 -0.67
C HIS A 12 -0.15 20.08 -1.50
N THR A 13 -1.33 19.61 -1.09
CA THR A 13 -2.61 19.91 -1.75
C THR A 13 -3.15 21.28 -1.32
N PRO A 14 -3.83 22.02 -2.21
CA PRO A 14 -4.33 23.35 -1.89
C PRO A 14 -5.57 23.31 -0.99
N TRP A 15 -5.76 24.42 -0.29
CA TRP A 15 -7.03 24.81 0.29
C TRP A 15 -7.74 25.75 -0.67
N VAL A 16 -9.01 25.49 -0.95
CA VAL A 16 -9.84 26.31 -1.84
C VAL A 16 -11.02 26.84 -1.05
N ARG A 17 -11.18 28.16 -1.01
CA ARG A 17 -12.36 28.79 -0.43
C ARG A 17 -13.58 28.41 -1.27
N LEU A 18 -14.60 27.85 -0.64
CA LEU A 18 -15.85 27.53 -1.30
C LEU A 18 -16.79 28.72 -1.24
N ASP A 19 -17.47 28.99 -2.34
CA ASP A 19 -18.49 30.04 -2.43
C ASP A 19 -19.86 29.45 -2.06
N LEU A 20 -20.07 29.27 -0.75
CA LEU A 20 -21.30 28.71 -0.18
C LEU A 20 -22.07 29.78 0.60
N PRO A 21 -23.41 29.74 0.62
CA PRO A 21 -24.19 30.62 1.47
C PRO A 21 -23.97 30.25 2.95
N THR A 22 -23.22 31.07 3.67
CA THR A 22 -22.87 30.88 5.09
C THR A 22 -23.33 32.07 5.94
N ALA A 23 -23.35 31.90 7.26
CA ALA A 23 -23.61 33.00 8.18
C ALA A 23 -22.48 34.04 8.13
N PRO A 24 -22.75 35.32 8.49
CA PRO A 24 -21.72 36.37 8.50
C PRO A 24 -20.49 35.96 9.33
N GLY A 25 -19.30 36.15 8.75
CA GLY A 25 -18.02 35.83 9.38
C GLY A 25 -17.60 34.35 9.30
N VAL A 26 -18.37 33.48 8.62
CA VAL A 26 -18.01 32.07 8.43
C VAL A 26 -17.50 31.83 7.00
N GLU A 27 -16.27 31.34 6.90
CA GLU A 27 -15.67 30.89 5.64
C GLU A 27 -15.53 29.37 5.63
N VAL A 28 -15.84 28.75 4.48
CA VAL A 28 -15.68 27.31 4.28
C VAL A 28 -14.58 27.06 3.27
N TYR A 29 -13.68 26.15 3.58
CA TYR A 29 -12.58 25.76 2.72
C TYR A 29 -12.61 24.26 2.45
N ALA A 30 -12.36 23.86 1.20
CA ALA A 30 -12.12 22.48 0.83
C ALA A 30 -10.62 22.20 0.72
N LYS A 31 -10.20 21.04 1.24
CA LYS A 31 -8.86 20.50 1.02
C LYS A 31 -8.91 19.55 -0.18
N LEU A 32 -8.23 19.90 -1.28
CA LEU A 32 -8.29 19.12 -2.52
C LEU A 32 -7.35 17.91 -2.51
N GLU A 33 -7.66 16.92 -1.66
CA GLU A 33 -6.86 15.69 -1.48
C GLU A 33 -6.77 14.81 -2.73
N LEU A 34 -7.62 15.05 -3.74
CA LEU A 34 -7.54 14.40 -5.06
C LEU A 34 -6.30 14.80 -5.87
N GLN A 35 -5.57 15.85 -5.45
CA GLN A 35 -4.32 16.26 -6.08
C GLN A 35 -3.08 15.51 -5.55
N ASN A 36 -3.24 14.62 -4.57
CA ASN A 36 -2.21 13.60 -4.33
C ASN A 36 -2.19 12.59 -5.50
N PRO A 37 -1.06 11.92 -5.78
CA PRO A 37 -0.91 11.02 -6.92
C PRO A 37 -2.04 9.98 -7.12
N PHE A 38 -2.49 9.34 -6.05
CA PHE A 38 -3.60 8.39 -6.03
C PHE A 38 -4.73 8.78 -5.06
N GLY A 39 -4.64 9.98 -4.47
CA GLY A 39 -5.68 10.61 -3.67
C GLY A 39 -5.39 10.62 -2.16
N MET A 40 -6.43 10.78 -1.36
CA MET A 40 -6.32 11.09 0.08
C MET A 40 -5.48 10.08 0.90
N LYS A 41 -5.51 8.80 0.53
CA LYS A 41 -4.84 7.74 1.30
C LYS A 41 -3.32 7.70 1.11
N ASP A 42 -2.78 8.43 0.14
CA ASP A 42 -1.32 8.58 -0.04
C ASP A 42 -0.65 9.17 1.21
N ARG A 43 -1.33 10.12 1.87
CA ARG A 43 -0.83 10.72 3.12
C ARG A 43 -0.69 9.70 4.24
N VAL A 44 -1.68 8.80 4.35
CA VAL A 44 -1.73 7.75 5.38
C VAL A 44 -0.65 6.72 5.10
N ALA A 45 -0.56 6.21 3.88
CA ALA A 45 0.48 5.27 3.46
C ALA A 45 1.89 5.83 3.69
N ARG A 46 2.14 7.09 3.28
CA ARG A 46 3.42 7.78 3.50
C ARG A 46 3.77 7.85 4.97
N LYS A 47 2.82 8.28 5.82
CA LYS A 47 3.05 8.42 7.25
C LYS A 47 3.40 7.07 7.88
N ILE A 48 2.61 6.03 7.63
CA ILE A 48 2.77 4.73 8.30
C ILE A 48 4.06 4.04 7.85
N ILE A 49 4.39 4.05 6.55
CA ILE A 49 5.59 3.38 6.05
C ILE A 49 6.86 4.09 6.51
N LEU A 50 6.89 5.43 6.46
CA LEU A 50 8.04 6.19 6.97
C LEU A 50 8.23 5.98 8.47
N GLU A 51 7.13 5.93 9.23
CA GLU A 51 7.19 5.63 10.66
C GLU A 51 7.70 4.21 10.93
N ALA A 52 7.22 3.21 10.19
CA ALA A 52 7.72 1.84 10.30
C ALA A 52 9.23 1.73 10.02
N LYS A 53 9.73 2.47 9.02
CA LYS A 53 11.18 2.56 8.76
C LYS A 53 11.90 3.24 9.91
N ARG A 54 11.36 4.35 10.41
CA ARG A 54 11.96 5.13 11.52
C ARG A 54 12.06 4.34 12.82
N THR A 55 11.07 3.51 13.12
CA THR A 55 11.02 2.66 14.33
C THR A 55 11.73 1.32 14.17
N GLY A 56 12.21 1.00 12.97
CA GLY A 56 12.85 -0.29 12.66
C GLY A 56 11.87 -1.46 12.51
N MET A 57 10.56 -1.21 12.56
CA MET A 57 9.54 -2.23 12.30
C MET A 57 9.56 -2.72 10.84
N LEU A 58 9.99 -1.88 9.91
CA LEU A 58 10.19 -2.23 8.50
C LEU A 58 11.68 -2.24 8.18
N ALA A 59 12.27 -3.43 8.14
CA ALA A 59 13.67 -3.61 7.73
C ALA A 59 13.87 -3.24 6.25
N ASP A 60 15.05 -2.78 5.88
CA ASP A 60 15.36 -2.38 4.51
C ASP A 60 15.14 -3.52 3.51
N GLY A 61 14.46 -3.21 2.40
CA GLY A 61 14.09 -4.18 1.37
C GLY A 61 13.02 -5.20 1.77
N ALA A 62 12.50 -5.15 3.01
CA ALA A 62 11.47 -6.07 3.46
C ALA A 62 10.15 -5.87 2.69
N HIS A 63 9.42 -6.95 2.44
CA HIS A 63 8.17 -6.95 1.68
C HIS A 63 7.00 -6.35 2.47
N ILE A 64 6.20 -5.49 1.86
CA ILE A 64 4.99 -4.93 2.47
C ILE A 64 3.78 -5.70 1.94
N VAL A 65 2.90 -6.13 2.84
CA VAL A 65 1.61 -6.74 2.50
C VAL A 65 0.48 -5.83 3.00
N GLU A 66 -0.43 -5.46 2.12
CA GLU A 66 -1.63 -4.67 2.43
C GLU A 66 -2.89 -5.38 1.92
N SER A 67 -3.95 -5.35 2.72
CA SER A 67 -5.28 -5.78 2.29
C SER A 67 -6.20 -4.59 2.05
N SER A 68 -6.38 -4.21 0.80
CA SER A 68 -7.27 -3.11 0.43
C SER A 68 -7.80 -3.25 -0.99
N SER A 69 -9.05 -2.82 -1.19
CA SER A 69 -9.74 -2.76 -2.48
C SER A 69 -9.82 -1.32 -3.05
N GLY A 70 -9.09 -0.35 -2.48
CA GLY A 70 -9.21 1.06 -2.85
C GLY A 70 -7.90 1.84 -2.85
N THR A 71 -8.00 3.16 -2.68
CA THR A 71 -6.86 4.10 -2.81
C THR A 71 -5.74 3.87 -1.80
N MET A 72 -5.99 3.17 -0.70
CA MET A 72 -4.92 2.74 0.23
C MET A 72 -3.94 1.77 -0.44
N ALA A 73 -4.41 0.82 -1.25
CA ALA A 73 -3.53 -0.10 -1.98
C ALA A 73 -2.56 0.66 -2.90
N LEU A 74 -3.07 1.68 -3.61
CA LEU A 74 -2.27 2.52 -4.50
C LEU A 74 -1.27 3.38 -3.74
N GLY A 75 -1.68 3.98 -2.61
CA GLY A 75 -0.79 4.77 -1.76
C GLY A 75 0.34 3.93 -1.16
N VAL A 76 0.03 2.72 -0.67
CA VAL A 76 1.03 1.77 -0.14
C VAL A 76 1.96 1.31 -1.25
N LEU A 77 1.44 0.97 -2.43
CA LEU A 77 2.25 0.61 -3.59
C LEU A 77 3.23 1.72 -3.96
N LEU A 78 2.74 2.96 -4.08
CA LEU A 78 3.56 4.12 -4.43
C LEU A 78 4.69 4.33 -3.43
N VAL A 79 4.35 4.40 -2.14
CA VAL A 79 5.31 4.72 -1.09
C VAL A 79 6.29 3.58 -0.87
N GLY A 80 5.80 2.34 -0.79
CA GLY A 80 6.61 1.15 -0.59
C GLY A 80 7.65 0.98 -1.69
N THR A 81 7.22 1.01 -2.95
CA THR A 81 8.12 0.84 -4.10
C THR A 81 9.11 1.99 -4.22
N SER A 82 8.68 3.24 -3.98
CA SER A 82 9.58 4.41 -3.98
C SER A 82 10.68 4.33 -2.91
N LEU A 83 10.42 3.61 -1.81
CA LEU A 83 11.38 3.40 -0.71
C LEU A 83 12.16 2.08 -0.84
N GLY A 84 12.03 1.37 -1.96
CA GLY A 84 12.76 0.13 -2.24
C GLY A 84 12.15 -1.13 -1.63
N HIS A 85 10.87 -1.10 -1.26
CA HIS A 85 10.17 -2.25 -0.69
C HIS A 85 9.23 -2.88 -1.74
N PRO A 86 9.33 -4.21 -1.97
CA PRO A 86 8.33 -4.93 -2.74
C PRO A 86 6.96 -4.83 -2.04
N VAL A 87 5.89 -4.65 -2.81
CA VAL A 87 4.52 -4.51 -2.28
C VAL A 87 3.61 -5.58 -2.89
N HIS A 88 2.90 -6.27 -2.00
CA HIS A 88 1.87 -7.24 -2.35
C HIS A 88 0.51 -6.76 -1.85
N ILE A 89 -0.46 -6.68 -2.75
CA ILE A 89 -1.83 -6.26 -2.44
C ILE A 89 -2.75 -7.47 -2.44
N VAL A 90 -3.46 -7.65 -1.33
CA VAL A 90 -4.57 -8.58 -1.19
C VAL A 90 -5.86 -7.80 -1.32
N THR A 91 -6.76 -8.23 -2.19
CA THR A 91 -8.06 -7.58 -2.38
C THR A 91 -9.17 -8.60 -2.50
N ASP A 92 -10.41 -8.13 -2.43
CA ASP A 92 -11.60 -8.92 -2.69
C ASP A 92 -12.22 -8.55 -4.06
N PRO A 93 -13.20 -9.33 -4.59
CA PRO A 93 -13.77 -9.12 -5.91
C PRO A 93 -14.55 -7.81 -6.09
N ARG A 94 -14.82 -7.05 -5.01
CA ARG A 94 -15.49 -5.74 -5.06
C ARG A 94 -14.56 -4.59 -5.45
N ILE A 95 -13.26 -4.85 -5.62
CA ILE A 95 -12.33 -3.84 -6.13
C ILE A 95 -12.84 -3.30 -7.47
N ASP A 96 -12.80 -1.98 -7.64
CA ASP A 96 -13.19 -1.38 -8.90
C ASP A 96 -12.14 -1.66 -9.99
N GLU A 97 -12.61 -1.78 -11.23
CA GLU A 97 -11.76 -2.15 -12.37
C GLU A 97 -10.64 -1.13 -12.61
N ILE A 98 -10.89 0.16 -12.34
CA ILE A 98 -9.90 1.23 -12.55
C ILE A 98 -8.75 1.10 -11.55
N THR A 99 -9.05 0.86 -10.27
CA THR A 99 -8.03 0.63 -9.24
C THR A 99 -7.25 -0.63 -9.52
N LEU A 100 -7.91 -1.74 -9.89
CA LEU A 100 -7.23 -2.98 -10.25
C LEU A 100 -6.31 -2.80 -11.47
N ALA A 101 -6.77 -2.08 -12.50
CA ALA A 101 -5.97 -1.77 -13.67
C ALA A 101 -4.74 -0.93 -13.31
N LYS A 102 -4.90 0.10 -12.46
CA LYS A 102 -3.78 0.92 -11.95
C LYS A 102 -2.76 0.09 -11.18
N LEU A 103 -3.20 -0.76 -10.25
CA LEU A 103 -2.30 -1.62 -9.49
C LEU A 103 -1.47 -2.51 -10.42
N ARG A 104 -2.11 -3.15 -11.40
CA ARG A 104 -1.44 -4.01 -12.38
C ARG A 104 -0.49 -3.24 -13.29
N SER A 105 -0.88 -2.05 -13.77
CA SER A 105 -0.02 -1.24 -14.65
C SER A 105 1.21 -0.70 -13.94
N LEU A 106 1.09 -0.44 -12.63
CA LEU A 106 2.19 -0.06 -11.75
C LEU A 106 3.05 -1.26 -11.32
N GLY A 107 2.73 -2.48 -11.79
CA GLY A 107 3.52 -3.68 -11.55
C GLY A 107 3.31 -4.33 -10.19
N ALA A 108 2.23 -4.00 -9.48
CA ALA A 108 1.91 -4.62 -8.19
C ALA A 108 1.65 -6.13 -8.34
N GLU A 109 2.08 -6.88 -7.33
CA GLU A 109 1.55 -8.23 -7.09
C GLU A 109 0.17 -8.07 -6.45
N VAL A 110 -0.86 -8.62 -7.09
CA VAL A 110 -2.25 -8.47 -6.63
C VAL A 110 -2.93 -9.83 -6.58
N ASP A 111 -3.37 -10.23 -5.38
CA ASP A 111 -4.16 -11.42 -5.15
C ASP A 111 -5.63 -11.04 -4.87
N VAL A 112 -6.52 -11.48 -5.77
CA VAL A 112 -7.97 -11.33 -5.58
C VAL A 112 -8.50 -12.58 -4.86
N VAL A 113 -8.86 -12.40 -3.59
CA VAL A 113 -9.36 -13.46 -2.72
C VAL A 113 -10.89 -13.48 -2.76
N PRO A 114 -11.52 -14.60 -3.16
CA PRO A 114 -12.97 -14.66 -3.33
C PRO A 114 -13.77 -14.67 -2.01
N LYS A 115 -13.16 -15.11 -0.89
CA LYS A 115 -13.82 -15.21 0.41
C LYS A 115 -12.87 -14.85 1.54
N MET A 116 -13.39 -14.08 2.51
CA MET A 116 -12.66 -13.77 3.75
C MET A 116 -12.57 -15.01 4.64
N THR A 117 -11.44 -15.17 5.33
CA THR A 117 -11.27 -16.22 6.35
C THR A 117 -11.53 -15.66 7.76
N ALA A 118 -11.54 -16.53 8.77
CA ALA A 118 -11.57 -16.12 10.18
C ALA A 118 -10.39 -15.19 10.56
N HIS A 119 -9.28 -15.24 9.81
CA HIS A 119 -8.10 -14.39 9.98
C HIS A 119 -8.10 -13.19 9.03
N GLY A 120 -9.25 -12.80 8.50
CA GLY A 120 -9.40 -11.68 7.56
C GLY A 120 -9.00 -12.02 6.12
N TRP A 121 -8.87 -10.98 5.30
CA TRP A 121 -8.51 -11.08 3.88
C TRP A 121 -7.04 -11.47 3.70
N GLN A 122 -6.13 -10.92 4.51
CA GLN A 122 -4.70 -11.31 4.51
C GLN A 122 -4.51 -12.76 4.96
N GLY A 123 -5.30 -13.22 5.93
CA GLY A 123 -5.30 -14.63 6.34
C GLY A 123 -5.77 -15.59 5.24
N ALA A 124 -6.63 -15.12 4.34
CA ALA A 124 -7.10 -15.91 3.20
C ALA A 124 -6.01 -16.15 2.16
N LEU A 125 -5.04 -15.24 2.04
CA LEU A 125 -3.83 -15.43 1.26
C LEU A 125 -2.96 -16.56 1.84
N CYS A 126 -2.77 -16.57 3.17
CA CYS A 126 -2.02 -17.62 3.87
C CYS A 126 -2.67 -18.99 3.69
N GLY A 127 -4.00 -19.08 3.82
CA GLY A 127 -4.75 -20.32 3.68
C GLY A 127 -4.71 -20.95 2.28
N ARG A 128 -4.56 -20.16 1.21
CA ARG A 128 -4.38 -20.65 -0.16
C ARG A 128 -2.97 -21.17 -0.46
N SER A 129 -1.99 -20.67 0.28
CA SER A 129 -0.58 -21.02 0.08
C SER A 129 -0.19 -22.33 0.77
N GLY A 130 -1.03 -22.86 1.68
CA GLY A 130 -0.74 -24.05 2.47
C GLY A 130 0.40 -23.89 3.47
N GLU A 131 0.93 -22.67 3.62
CA GLU A 131 2.20 -22.37 4.27
C GLU A 131 1.99 -21.25 5.31
N PRO A 132 2.54 -21.38 6.53
CA PRO A 132 2.46 -20.35 7.55
C PRO A 132 3.33 -19.17 7.13
N HIS A 133 2.71 -18.09 6.66
CA HIS A 133 3.31 -16.82 6.29
C HIS A 133 4.47 -16.85 5.26
N GLY A 134 5.22 -17.92 5.05
CA GLY A 134 6.59 -17.89 4.50
C GLY A 134 6.78 -17.91 2.98
N GLU A 135 5.78 -18.25 2.17
CA GLU A 135 6.01 -18.37 0.71
C GLU A 135 4.83 -17.88 -0.12
N LEU A 136 4.85 -16.60 -0.46
CA LEU A 136 4.05 -16.09 -1.58
C LEU A 136 4.78 -16.39 -2.89
N ARG A 137 4.19 -17.32 -3.66
CA ARG A 137 4.69 -17.84 -4.93
C ARG A 137 4.97 -16.73 -5.95
N ARG A 138 6.21 -16.69 -6.42
CA ARG A 138 6.62 -15.97 -7.63
C ARG A 138 5.92 -16.55 -8.86
N HIS A 139 4.95 -15.84 -9.42
CA HIS A 139 4.52 -16.05 -10.81
C HIS A 139 5.01 -14.88 -11.68
N ARG A 140 6.14 -15.07 -12.36
CA ARG A 140 6.40 -14.45 -13.67
C ARG A 140 6.96 -15.47 -14.64
N SER A 141 6.36 -15.48 -15.82
CA SER A 141 6.84 -16.10 -17.04
C SER A 141 8.12 -15.41 -17.51
N GLY A 142 9.17 -16.20 -17.76
CA GLY A 142 10.36 -15.81 -18.52
C GLY A 142 11.46 -15.07 -17.75
N ALA A 143 12.46 -15.82 -17.25
CA ALA A 143 13.90 -15.50 -17.29
C ALA A 143 14.71 -16.46 -16.39
N GLY A 144 15.65 -17.21 -16.99
CA GLY A 144 16.86 -17.78 -16.35
C GLY A 144 16.73 -18.96 -15.36
N PRO A 145 17.80 -19.76 -15.17
CA PRO A 145 17.80 -20.85 -14.20
C PRO A 145 17.72 -20.32 -12.77
N ARG A 146 16.88 -20.98 -11.99
CA ARG A 146 16.57 -20.72 -10.58
C ARG A 146 17.79 -20.97 -9.68
N PRO A 147 18.23 -20.04 -8.81
CA PRO A 147 19.25 -20.34 -7.80
C PRO A 147 18.75 -21.40 -6.79
N SER A 148 19.64 -22.19 -6.21
CA SER A 148 19.28 -23.35 -5.36
C SER A 148 18.55 -22.96 -4.07
N LEU A 149 17.71 -23.88 -3.56
CA LEU A 149 16.84 -23.70 -2.38
C LEU A 149 17.57 -23.18 -1.13
N ARG A 150 18.83 -23.55 -0.89
CA ARG A 150 19.56 -23.16 0.33
C ARG A 150 19.96 -21.68 0.43
N GLN A 151 19.78 -20.90 -0.64
CA GLN A 151 20.02 -19.45 -0.62
C GLN A 151 18.73 -18.62 -0.45
N ARG A 152 17.57 -19.26 -0.29
CA ARG A 152 16.24 -18.60 -0.29
C ARG A 152 15.63 -18.37 1.09
N ASP A 153 16.16 -19.02 2.12
CA ASP A 153 15.54 -19.09 3.46
C ASP A 153 15.82 -17.87 4.38
N ARG A 154 16.09 -16.69 3.80
CA ARG A 154 16.29 -15.44 4.56
C ARG A 154 15.25 -14.35 4.27
N ALA A 155 14.22 -14.63 3.47
CA ALA A 155 13.11 -13.69 3.27
C ALA A 155 12.07 -13.84 4.39
N VAL A 156 12.44 -13.41 5.60
CA VAL A 156 11.50 -13.21 6.69
C VAL A 156 10.53 -12.09 6.28
N LEU A 157 9.23 -12.33 6.47
CA LEU A 157 8.12 -11.42 6.18
C LEU A 157 8.42 -9.98 6.57
N GLY A 158 8.33 -9.06 5.60
CA GLY A 158 8.27 -7.64 5.94
C GLY A 158 6.91 -7.25 6.51
N ALA A 159 6.83 -6.03 7.05
CA ALA A 159 5.76 -5.62 7.93
C ALA A 159 4.35 -5.69 7.28
N ASP A 160 3.40 -6.28 8.01
CA ASP A 160 1.97 -6.09 7.75
C ASP A 160 1.60 -4.66 8.15
N ILE A 161 1.15 -3.87 7.18
CA ILE A 161 0.85 -2.46 7.39
C ILE A 161 -0.29 -2.25 8.40
N GLN A 162 -1.24 -3.19 8.53
CA GLN A 162 -2.28 -3.10 9.57
C GLN A 162 -1.72 -3.32 10.97
N ARG A 163 -0.68 -4.17 11.09
CA ARG A 163 0.06 -4.32 12.34
C ARG A 163 0.84 -3.04 12.66
N VAL A 164 1.50 -2.46 11.66
CA VAL A 164 2.19 -1.17 11.84
C VAL A 164 1.21 -0.11 12.33
N MET A 165 0.04 0.03 11.70
CA MET A 165 -0.98 1.00 12.11
C MET A 165 -1.34 0.90 13.59
N LYS A 166 -1.52 -0.33 14.11
CA LYS A 166 -1.82 -0.57 15.53
C LYS A 166 -0.68 -0.15 16.45
N GLU A 167 0.57 -0.41 16.07
CA GLU A 167 1.74 -0.08 16.90
C GLU A 167 2.09 1.42 16.85
N VAL A 168 1.79 2.11 15.74
CA VAL A 168 2.12 3.55 15.56
C VAL A 168 0.97 4.51 15.88
N GLY A 169 -0.20 3.99 16.31
CA GLY A 169 -1.36 4.81 16.70
C GLY A 169 -1.97 5.63 15.56
N ALA A 170 -1.97 5.08 14.34
CA ALA A 170 -2.48 5.74 13.12
C ALA A 170 -3.87 5.22 12.68
#